data_AF-A0A7Y3U6D9-F1
#
_entry.id   AF-A0A7Y3U6D9-F1
#
_cell.length_a   1.000
_cell.length_b   1.000
_cell.length_c   1.000
_cell.angle_alpha   90.00
_cell.angle_beta   90.00
_cell.angle_gamma   90.00
#
_symmetry.space_group_name_H-M   'P 1'
#
loop_
_entity.id
_entity.type
_entity.pdbx_description
1 polymer ?
#
loop_
_entity_poly.entity_id
_entity_poly.type
_entity_poly.pdbx_seq_one_letter_code
_entity_poly.pdbx_strand_id
1 'polypeptide(L)'
;MKITNTFLGYVFLVFTQVFFLFETGLISTVSANDTWKSWYGITVDGSAESGAKYARQMGYDSINIKSGIYASPDTYKGKQAFSGFKFYFINPDKMLIRSMGYDRNINITKSYSQAERDFYNQYMTWKSYDPFPDNIATGWFQGTSTEFNPLWDFQQQAVIDMVVEGVIAMCHDYEDVSLPFTFAGHMYDEPALDGYFFNWINGDNEVTYLSNWTGTESGLLHGTITHEYATYQDGKAAFFKQLKARMLAEFPNAKWIVEPYDVCTGDG
;
A
#
# COMPACT_ATOMS: atom_id res chain seq x y z
N MET A 1 73.78 -8.75 -38.06
CA MET A 1 73.03 -8.02 -37.01
C MET A 1 71.64 -7.78 -37.59
N LYS A 2 70.64 -8.65 -37.39
CA LYS A 2 69.77 -8.77 -36.19
C LYS A 2 69.47 -7.41 -35.57
N ILE A 3 68.25 -6.89 -35.77
CA ILE A 3 67.24 -6.70 -34.70
C ILE A 3 65.87 -6.99 -35.32
N THR A 4 65.11 -7.87 -34.67
CA THR A 4 63.82 -8.45 -35.05
C THR A 4 62.63 -7.58 -34.63
N ASN A 5 61.66 -7.45 -35.53
CA ASN A 5 60.35 -6.84 -35.33
C ASN A 5 59.45 -7.72 -34.45
N THR A 6 59.59 -7.68 -33.13
CA THR A 6 58.66 -8.37 -32.21
C THR A 6 58.12 -7.52 -31.07
N PHE A 7 58.42 -6.22 -31.02
CA PHE A 7 57.97 -5.37 -29.91
C PHE A 7 56.70 -4.55 -30.22
N LEU A 8 56.39 -4.26 -31.49
CA LEU A 8 55.22 -3.44 -31.82
C LEU A 8 53.88 -4.20 -31.84
N GLY A 9 53.89 -5.53 -32.01
CA GLY A 9 52.66 -6.34 -32.04
C GLY A 9 52.05 -6.58 -30.65
N TYR A 10 52.86 -6.57 -29.59
CA TYR A 10 52.39 -6.81 -28.22
C TYR A 10 51.80 -5.57 -27.56
N VAL A 11 52.25 -4.36 -27.91
CA VAL A 11 51.72 -3.13 -27.33
C VAL A 11 50.29 -2.85 -27.82
N PHE A 12 49.94 -3.26 -29.05
CA PHE A 12 48.59 -3.06 -29.59
C PHE A 12 47.56 -4.08 -29.06
N LEU A 13 47.99 -5.28 -28.63
CA LEU A 13 47.10 -6.32 -28.10
C LEU A 13 46.74 -6.10 -26.61
N VAL A 14 47.59 -5.40 -25.85
CA VAL A 14 47.28 -5.04 -24.45
C VAL A 14 46.33 -3.84 -24.39
N PHE A 15 46.40 -2.90 -25.33
CA PHE A 15 45.47 -1.75 -25.34
C PHE A 15 44.04 -2.13 -25.76
N THR A 16 43.84 -3.13 -26.62
CA THR A 16 42.48 -3.59 -26.96
C THR A 16 41.83 -4.41 -25.85
N GLN A 17 42.59 -5.12 -25.02
CA GLN A 17 42.02 -5.83 -23.85
C GLN A 17 41.70 -4.90 -22.67
N VAL A 18 42.40 -3.77 -22.52
CA VAL A 18 42.06 -2.79 -21.48
C VAL A 18 40.78 -2.03 -21.83
N PHE A 19 40.48 -1.79 -23.12
CA PHE A 19 39.21 -1.15 -23.50
C PHE A 19 37.99 -2.07 -23.44
N PHE A 20 38.15 -3.40 -23.49
CA PHE A 20 37.03 -4.34 -23.23
C PHE A 20 36.81 -4.67 -21.75
N LEU A 21 37.67 -4.19 -20.83
CA LEU A 21 37.46 -4.34 -19.39
C LEU A 21 36.80 -3.12 -18.73
N PHE A 22 36.59 -2.03 -19.48
CA PHE A 22 35.83 -0.86 -19.00
C PHE A 22 34.37 -0.80 -19.49
N GLU A 23 33.94 -1.74 -20.33
CA GLU A 23 32.54 -1.82 -20.81
C GLU A 23 31.62 -2.70 -19.95
N THR A 24 32.09 -3.23 -18.82
CA THR A 24 31.24 -3.96 -17.85
C THR A 24 30.93 -3.15 -16.58
N GLY A 25 31.25 -1.85 -16.56
CA GLY A 25 31.30 -1.04 -15.35
C GLY A 25 30.34 0.14 -15.27
N LEU A 26 29.23 0.14 -15.99
CA LEU A 26 28.12 1.07 -15.75
C LEU A 26 26.80 0.29 -15.62
N ILE A 27 26.82 -0.81 -14.86
CA ILE A 27 25.70 -1.04 -13.96
C ILE A 27 25.76 0.16 -13.03
N SER A 28 24.86 1.14 -13.21
CA SER A 28 24.59 2.12 -12.16
C SER A 28 24.53 1.32 -10.88
N THR A 29 25.53 1.47 -10.02
CA THR A 29 25.44 0.99 -8.65
C THR A 29 24.31 1.80 -8.06
N VAL A 30 23.07 1.30 -8.25
CA VAL A 30 21.96 1.52 -7.35
C VAL A 30 22.62 1.35 -6.02
N SER A 31 22.84 2.46 -5.30
CA SER A 31 23.46 2.36 -3.99
C SER A 31 22.64 1.33 -3.22
N ALA A 32 23.23 0.55 -2.32
CA ALA A 32 22.44 -0.44 -1.56
C ALA A 32 21.17 0.17 -0.91
N ASN A 33 21.11 1.49 -0.78
CA ASN A 33 19.98 2.31 -0.34
C ASN A 33 18.90 2.63 -1.38
N ASP A 34 19.07 2.28 -2.66
CA ASP A 34 18.15 2.63 -3.75
C ASP A 34 17.37 1.42 -4.31
N THR A 35 17.60 0.20 -3.82
CA THR A 35 16.89 -0.99 -4.34
C THR A 35 15.39 -0.93 -4.10
N TRP A 36 14.93 -0.19 -3.09
CA TRP A 36 13.50 0.07 -2.85
C TRP A 36 12.78 0.78 -4.01
N LYS A 37 13.53 1.45 -4.90
CA LYS A 37 12.99 2.10 -6.10
C LYS A 37 12.60 1.09 -7.19
N SER A 38 12.95 -0.19 -7.02
CA SER A 38 12.60 -1.29 -7.92
C SER A 38 11.87 -2.38 -7.15
N TRP A 39 10.54 -2.41 -7.27
CA TRP A 39 9.68 -3.39 -6.61
C TRP A 39 8.75 -4.03 -7.64
N TYR A 40 8.35 -5.28 -7.39
CA TYR A 40 7.38 -5.98 -8.22
C TYR A 40 6.04 -6.07 -7.53
N GLY A 41 5.00 -5.52 -8.18
CA GLY A 41 3.63 -5.67 -7.72
C GLY A 41 3.07 -7.03 -8.08
N ILE A 42 2.80 -7.88 -7.08
CA ILE A 42 2.06 -9.12 -7.32
C ILE A 42 0.58 -8.74 -7.51
N THR A 43 0.16 -8.68 -8.77
CA THR A 43 -1.23 -8.40 -9.16
C THR A 43 -2.12 -9.65 -9.06
N VAL A 44 -3.41 -9.48 -9.37
CA VAL A 44 -4.43 -10.53 -9.27
C VAL A 44 -4.31 -11.64 -10.33
N ASP A 45 -3.45 -11.45 -11.32
CA ASP A 45 -3.26 -12.41 -12.40
C ASP A 45 -2.23 -13.48 -12.00
N GLY A 46 -2.73 -14.69 -11.73
CA GLY A 46 -1.93 -15.84 -11.35
C GLY A 46 -1.82 -16.05 -9.84
N SER A 47 -0.94 -16.97 -9.42
CA SER A 47 -0.69 -17.22 -8.00
C SER A 47 0.40 -16.31 -7.46
N ALA A 48 0.35 -16.02 -6.16
CA ALA A 48 1.42 -15.27 -5.48
C ALA A 48 2.81 -15.90 -5.69
N GLU A 49 2.89 -17.24 -5.76
CA GLU A 49 4.15 -17.94 -6.06
C GLU A 49 4.63 -17.72 -7.49
N SER A 50 3.70 -17.65 -8.46
CA SER A 50 4.04 -17.35 -9.86
C SER A 50 4.59 -15.93 -9.96
N GLY A 51 3.95 -14.97 -9.29
CA GLY A 51 4.44 -13.59 -9.19
C GLY A 51 5.83 -13.52 -8.57
N ALA A 52 6.07 -14.23 -7.46
CA ALA A 52 7.38 -14.27 -6.81
C ALA A 52 8.48 -14.91 -7.69
N LYS A 53 8.14 -15.95 -8.46
CA LYS A 53 9.07 -16.57 -9.44
C LYS A 53 9.44 -15.58 -10.53
N TYR A 54 8.45 -14.89 -11.11
CA TYR A 54 8.69 -13.85 -12.11
C TYR A 54 9.58 -12.74 -11.54
N ALA A 55 9.22 -12.19 -10.38
CA ALA A 55 9.97 -11.13 -9.71
C ALA A 55 11.46 -11.50 -9.56
N ARG A 56 11.73 -12.74 -9.12
CA ARG A 56 13.10 -13.25 -8.95
C ARG A 56 13.85 -13.37 -10.27
N GLN A 57 13.20 -13.90 -11.30
CA GLN A 57 13.80 -14.05 -12.65
C GLN A 57 14.13 -12.70 -13.28
N MET A 58 13.35 -11.66 -12.96
CA MET A 58 13.56 -10.30 -13.45
C MET A 58 14.48 -9.45 -12.56
N GLY A 59 15.03 -10.02 -11.48
CA GLY A 59 16.01 -9.35 -10.62
C GLY A 59 15.43 -8.41 -9.57
N TYR A 60 14.13 -8.49 -9.25
CA TYR A 60 13.55 -7.76 -8.13
C TYR A 60 13.95 -8.38 -6.79
N ASP A 61 14.25 -7.53 -5.80
CA ASP A 61 14.52 -7.95 -4.40
C ASP A 61 13.31 -7.75 -3.48
N SER A 62 12.27 -7.07 -3.98
CA SER A 62 11.10 -6.66 -3.21
C SER A 62 9.80 -6.94 -3.94
N ILE A 63 8.79 -7.40 -3.20
CA ILE A 63 7.42 -7.64 -3.67
C ILE A 63 6.42 -6.86 -2.82
N ASN A 64 5.17 -6.72 -3.28
CA ASN A 64 4.09 -6.21 -2.44
C ASN A 64 3.15 -7.33 -1.97
N ILE A 65 2.53 -7.09 -0.81
CA ILE A 65 1.43 -7.87 -0.26
C ILE A 65 0.17 -7.06 -0.49
N LYS A 66 -0.63 -7.49 -1.48
CA LYS A 66 -1.91 -6.85 -1.79
C LYS A 66 -2.97 -7.25 -0.76
N SER A 67 -3.79 -6.29 -0.35
CA SER A 67 -5.02 -6.52 0.41
C SER A 67 -5.94 -7.57 -0.24
N GLY A 68 -6.73 -8.28 0.56
CA GLY A 68 -7.65 -9.33 0.07
C GLY A 68 -7.12 -10.73 0.33
N ILE A 69 -7.13 -11.62 -0.67
CA ILE A 69 -6.81 -13.05 -0.52
C ILE A 69 -5.34 -13.35 -0.18
N TYR A 70 -4.45 -12.35 -0.24
CA TYR A 70 -3.02 -12.48 0.03
C TYR A 70 -2.58 -11.76 1.32
N ALA A 71 -3.54 -11.26 2.10
CA ALA A 71 -3.32 -10.47 3.31
C ALA A 71 -3.08 -11.31 4.59
N SER A 72 -2.91 -12.63 4.48
CA SER A 72 -2.59 -13.48 5.65
C SER A 72 -1.13 -13.94 5.61
N PRO A 73 -0.40 -13.93 6.75
CA PRO A 73 0.93 -14.53 6.84
C PRO A 73 0.95 -16.01 6.41
N ASP A 74 -0.13 -16.76 6.70
CA ASP A 74 -0.26 -18.18 6.36
C ASP A 74 -0.22 -18.44 4.85
N THR A 75 -0.56 -17.43 4.04
CA THR A 75 -0.41 -17.50 2.58
C THR A 75 1.04 -17.77 2.16
N TYR A 76 2.03 -17.38 2.97
CA TYR A 76 3.44 -17.39 2.61
C TYR A 76 4.30 -18.35 3.44
N LYS A 77 3.80 -18.76 4.60
CA LYS A 77 4.54 -19.61 5.54
C LYS A 77 5.02 -20.91 4.88
N GLY A 78 6.30 -21.21 5.04
CA GLY A 78 6.94 -22.41 4.49
C GLY A 78 7.11 -22.45 2.97
N LYS A 79 6.83 -21.36 2.24
CA LYS A 79 6.92 -21.33 0.77
C LYS A 79 8.25 -20.74 0.29
N GLN A 80 9.11 -21.60 -0.25
CA GLN A 80 10.45 -21.23 -0.72
C GLN A 80 10.46 -20.14 -1.81
N ALA A 81 9.39 -20.02 -2.61
CA ALA A 81 9.28 -19.02 -3.67
C ALA A 81 9.48 -17.58 -3.16
N PHE A 82 9.12 -17.31 -1.90
CA PHE A 82 9.22 -15.99 -1.30
C PHE A 82 10.54 -15.77 -0.53
N SER A 83 11.42 -16.75 -0.48
CA SER A 83 12.65 -16.69 0.32
C SER A 83 13.62 -15.60 -0.11
N GLY A 84 13.96 -14.72 0.84
CA GLY A 84 14.90 -13.62 0.67
C GLY A 84 14.29 -12.36 0.05
N PHE A 85 12.99 -12.34 -0.23
CA PHE A 85 12.33 -11.10 -0.65
C PHE A 85 12.16 -10.13 0.52
N LYS A 86 12.15 -8.85 0.19
CA LYS A 86 11.56 -7.79 0.99
C LYS A 86 10.08 -7.64 0.63
N PHE A 87 9.24 -7.22 1.57
CA PHE A 87 7.82 -7.00 1.27
C PHE A 87 7.30 -5.63 1.72
N TYR A 88 6.31 -5.13 0.99
CA TYR A 88 5.56 -3.92 1.33
C TYR A 88 4.05 -4.21 1.42
N PHE A 89 3.34 -3.62 2.40
CA PHE A 89 1.88 -3.65 2.40
C PHE A 89 1.29 -2.57 1.49
N ILE A 90 0.25 -2.90 0.73
CA ILE A 90 -0.52 -1.89 0.00
C ILE A 90 -1.74 -1.48 0.82
N ASN A 91 -1.88 -0.17 1.08
CA ASN A 91 -2.98 0.43 1.84
C ASN A 91 -3.22 -0.28 3.19
N PRO A 92 -2.24 -0.27 4.11
CA PRO A 92 -2.30 -1.06 5.34
C PRO A 92 -3.50 -0.71 6.23
N ASP A 93 -3.96 0.54 6.24
CA ASP A 93 -5.19 0.97 6.93
C ASP A 93 -6.45 0.29 6.39
N LYS A 94 -6.51 0.00 5.08
CA LYS A 94 -7.62 -0.74 4.47
C LYS A 94 -7.56 -2.23 4.78
N MET A 95 -6.36 -2.77 5.03
CA MET A 95 -6.18 -4.17 5.46
C MET A 95 -6.63 -4.39 6.89
N LEU A 96 -6.45 -3.39 7.75
CA LEU A 96 -6.69 -3.46 9.18
C LEU A 96 -8.14 -3.83 9.57
N ILE A 97 -9.14 -3.39 8.80
CA ILE A 97 -10.55 -3.71 9.08
C ILE A 97 -10.78 -5.22 9.18
N ARG A 98 -10.15 -5.98 8.27
CA ARG A 98 -10.28 -7.45 8.24
C ARG A 98 -9.49 -8.13 9.36
N SER A 99 -8.32 -7.61 9.72
CA SER A 99 -7.57 -8.19 10.85
C SER A 99 -8.27 -7.92 12.19
N MET A 100 -9.14 -6.91 12.27
CA MET A 100 -10.04 -6.68 13.39
C MET A 100 -11.30 -7.56 13.39
N GLY A 101 -11.47 -8.43 12.37
CA GLY A 101 -12.61 -9.35 12.27
C GLY A 101 -13.86 -8.75 11.62
N TYR A 102 -13.77 -7.57 10.99
CA TYR A 102 -14.88 -6.93 10.29
C TYR A 102 -14.72 -7.02 8.77
N ASP A 103 -15.82 -6.83 8.05
CA ASP A 103 -15.76 -6.82 6.58
C ASP A 103 -15.20 -5.48 6.09
N ARG A 104 -14.38 -5.52 5.05
CA ARG A 104 -13.88 -4.31 4.40
C ARG A 104 -14.99 -3.62 3.59
N ASN A 105 -16.06 -4.36 3.26
CA ASN A 105 -17.18 -3.84 2.49
C ASN A 105 -18.44 -3.80 3.33
N ILE A 106 -19.17 -2.70 3.26
CA ILE A 106 -20.53 -2.62 3.75
C ILE A 106 -21.45 -2.98 2.58
N ASN A 107 -22.29 -4.00 2.77
CA ASN A 107 -23.34 -4.40 1.87
C ASN A 107 -24.70 -4.06 2.48
N ILE A 108 -25.42 -3.10 1.89
CA ILE A 108 -26.67 -2.58 2.44
C ILE A 108 -27.82 -3.59 2.43
N THR A 109 -27.67 -4.71 1.71
CA THR A 109 -28.67 -5.80 1.69
C THR A 109 -28.45 -6.83 2.80
N LYS A 110 -27.33 -6.74 3.52
CA LYS A 110 -26.95 -7.68 4.58
C LYS A 110 -27.42 -7.18 5.95
N SER A 111 -27.83 -8.13 6.80
CA SER A 111 -28.04 -7.86 8.23
C SER A 111 -26.72 -7.91 8.99
N TYR A 112 -26.50 -6.92 9.85
CA TYR A 112 -25.33 -6.82 10.71
C TYR A 112 -25.67 -7.15 12.17
N SER A 113 -24.70 -7.63 12.94
CA SER A 113 -24.76 -7.73 14.39
C SER A 113 -24.68 -6.35 15.04
N GLN A 114 -25.00 -6.26 16.34
CA GLN A 114 -24.85 -4.99 17.07
C GLN A 114 -23.38 -4.55 17.14
N ALA A 115 -22.46 -5.49 17.38
CA ALA A 115 -21.03 -5.19 17.43
C ALA A 115 -20.49 -4.64 16.10
N GLU A 116 -20.91 -5.20 14.95
CA GLU A 116 -20.55 -4.65 13.64
C GLU A 116 -21.10 -3.23 13.45
N ARG A 117 -22.37 -2.99 13.81
CA ARG A 117 -22.96 -1.64 13.74
C ARG A 117 -22.20 -0.66 14.62
N ASP A 118 -21.91 -1.03 15.86
CA ASP A 118 -21.20 -0.18 16.82
C ASP A 118 -19.79 0.13 16.31
N PHE A 119 -19.09 -0.85 15.74
CA PHE A 119 -17.78 -0.65 15.12
C PHE A 119 -17.83 0.36 13.98
N TYR A 120 -18.67 0.15 12.96
CA TYR A 120 -18.72 1.08 11.83
C TYR A 120 -19.19 2.47 12.24
N ASN A 121 -20.19 2.55 13.12
CA ASN A 121 -20.68 3.83 13.61
C ASN A 121 -19.62 4.59 14.40
N GLN A 122 -18.79 3.90 15.20
CA GLN A 122 -17.77 4.55 16.04
C GLN A 122 -16.56 5.04 15.24
N TYR A 123 -16.15 4.30 14.20
CA TYR A 123 -14.83 4.50 13.58
C TYR A 123 -14.87 4.95 12.11
N MET A 124 -16.03 4.91 11.44
CA MET A 124 -16.17 5.32 10.04
C MET A 124 -16.81 6.69 9.90
N THR A 125 -16.52 7.38 8.80
CA THR A 125 -17.00 8.74 8.55
C THR A 125 -18.50 8.76 8.26
N TRP A 126 -19.25 9.63 8.92
CA TRP A 126 -20.69 9.79 8.68
C TRP A 126 -20.99 10.85 7.62
N LYS A 127 -21.87 10.52 6.67
CA LYS A 127 -22.41 11.42 5.64
C LYS A 127 -23.84 11.91 5.93
N SER A 128 -24.60 11.21 6.76
CA SER A 128 -25.97 11.59 7.16
C SER A 128 -26.29 11.08 8.57
N TYR A 129 -27.44 11.47 9.12
CA TYR A 129 -27.97 10.98 10.40
C TYR A 129 -28.96 9.82 10.25
N ASP A 130 -29.01 9.21 9.06
CA ASP A 130 -29.87 8.06 8.82
C ASP A 130 -29.39 6.82 9.61
N PRO A 131 -30.20 5.78 9.78
CA PRO A 131 -29.75 4.55 10.41
C PRO A 131 -28.62 3.88 9.61
N PHE A 132 -27.71 3.19 10.30
CA PHE A 132 -26.73 2.32 9.66
C PHE A 132 -27.42 1.30 8.73
N PRO A 133 -26.90 1.06 7.51
CA PRO A 133 -25.62 1.55 6.97
C PRO A 133 -25.65 2.89 6.22
N ASP A 134 -26.82 3.51 6.08
CA ASP A 134 -27.02 4.65 5.16
C ASP A 134 -26.32 5.94 5.64
N ASN A 135 -26.02 6.05 6.94
CA ASN A 135 -25.19 7.12 7.48
C ASN A 135 -23.73 7.09 7.05
N ILE A 136 -23.18 5.95 6.59
CA ILE A 136 -21.73 5.83 6.36
C ILE A 136 -21.36 6.44 5.00
N ALA A 137 -20.32 7.30 5.00
CA ALA A 137 -19.73 7.85 3.80
C ALA A 137 -19.19 6.73 2.90
N THR A 138 -19.53 6.80 1.60
CA THR A 138 -19.25 5.72 0.64
C THR A 138 -17.92 5.96 -0.06
N GLY A 139 -17.06 4.95 -0.07
CA GLY A 139 -15.90 4.83 -0.95
C GLY A 139 -16.21 3.95 -2.16
N TRP A 140 -15.17 3.33 -2.73
CA TRP A 140 -15.28 2.51 -3.94
C TRP A 140 -16.33 1.39 -3.82
N PHE A 141 -17.25 1.35 -4.79
CA PHE A 141 -18.30 0.36 -4.93
C PHE A 141 -17.81 -0.88 -5.68
N GLN A 142 -18.25 -2.06 -5.24
CA GLN A 142 -17.80 -3.36 -5.75
C GLN A 142 -18.62 -3.81 -6.97
N GLY A 143 -18.70 -2.96 -7.99
CA GLY A 143 -19.47 -3.24 -9.22
C GLY A 143 -21.00 -3.25 -9.03
N THR A 144 -21.49 -2.80 -7.87
CA THR A 144 -22.92 -2.69 -7.54
C THR A 144 -23.16 -1.47 -6.68
N SER A 145 -24.39 -0.92 -6.70
CA SER A 145 -24.78 0.20 -5.83
C SER A 145 -24.95 -0.20 -4.35
N THR A 146 -24.87 -1.49 -4.03
CA THR A 146 -25.24 -2.02 -2.73
C THR A 146 -24.05 -2.36 -1.85
N GLU A 147 -22.84 -2.42 -2.41
CA GLU A 147 -21.64 -2.83 -1.68
C GLU A 147 -20.49 -1.86 -1.91
N PHE A 148 -19.98 -1.24 -0.83
CA PHE A 148 -18.97 -0.18 -0.89
C PHE A 148 -17.93 -0.28 0.24
N ASN A 149 -16.76 0.34 0.03
CA ASN A 149 -15.76 0.50 1.09
C ASN A 149 -16.14 1.67 2.02
N PRO A 150 -16.21 1.49 3.35
CA PRO A 150 -16.28 2.61 4.27
C PRO A 150 -14.92 3.30 4.38
N LEU A 151 -14.91 4.56 4.82
CA LEU A 151 -13.69 5.30 5.10
C LEU A 151 -13.58 5.59 6.59
N TRP A 152 -12.40 5.33 7.16
CA TRP A 152 -12.04 5.71 8.52
C TRP A 152 -12.30 7.20 8.77
N ASP A 153 -12.89 7.52 9.93
CA ASP A 153 -13.06 8.89 10.38
C ASP A 153 -11.77 9.42 11.00
N PHE A 154 -10.80 9.76 10.13
CA PHE A 154 -9.52 10.32 10.56
C PHE A 154 -9.63 11.74 11.11
N GLN A 155 -10.83 12.33 11.20
CA GLN A 155 -10.99 13.58 11.95
C GLN A 155 -10.96 13.36 13.46
N GLN A 156 -11.09 12.10 13.92
CA GLN A 156 -10.93 11.71 15.31
C GLN A 156 -9.48 11.25 15.57
N GLN A 157 -8.78 11.89 16.51
CA GLN A 157 -7.44 11.48 16.92
C GLN A 157 -7.42 10.05 17.47
N ALA A 158 -8.47 9.65 18.19
CA ALA A 158 -8.60 8.29 18.72
C ALA A 158 -8.66 7.23 17.59
N VAL A 159 -9.30 7.54 16.46
CA VAL A 159 -9.31 6.67 15.27
C VAL A 159 -7.91 6.61 14.67
N ILE A 160 -7.23 7.75 14.54
CA ILE A 160 -5.85 7.79 14.04
C ILE A 160 -4.93 6.92 14.90
N ASP A 161 -4.95 7.09 16.22
CA ASP A 161 -4.10 6.34 17.16
C ASP A 161 -4.34 4.84 17.03
N MET A 162 -5.62 4.44 17.02
CA MET A 162 -6.02 3.04 16.89
C MET A 162 -5.57 2.44 15.56
N VAL A 163 -5.77 3.15 14.44
CA VAL A 163 -5.38 2.64 13.11
C VAL A 163 -3.87 2.57 12.98
N VAL A 164 -3.13 3.58 13.46
CA VAL A 164 -1.67 3.59 13.42
C VAL A 164 -1.10 2.41 14.21
N GLU A 165 -1.50 2.22 15.47
CA GLU A 165 -0.99 1.11 16.28
C GLU A 165 -1.43 -0.25 15.73
N GLY A 166 -2.65 -0.33 15.19
CA GLY A 166 -3.14 -1.55 14.53
C GLY A 166 -2.31 -1.93 13.29
N VAL A 167 -1.94 -0.94 12.47
CA VAL A 167 -1.04 -1.16 11.32
C VAL A 167 0.35 -1.62 11.79
N ILE A 168 0.90 -1.02 12.85
CA ILE A 168 2.21 -1.43 13.39
C ILE A 168 2.17 -2.86 13.91
N ALA A 169 1.14 -3.23 14.67
CA ALA A 169 0.94 -4.59 15.14
C ALA A 169 0.85 -5.59 13.97
N MET A 170 0.06 -5.25 12.94
CA MET A 170 -0.03 -6.05 11.72
C MET A 170 1.33 -6.21 11.02
N CYS A 171 2.21 -5.20 11.06
CA CYS A 171 3.55 -5.32 10.49
C CYS A 171 4.42 -6.31 11.28
N HIS A 172 4.35 -6.31 12.61
CA HIS A 172 5.07 -7.28 13.44
C HIS A 172 4.59 -8.72 13.25
N ASP A 173 3.30 -8.95 12.98
CA ASP A 173 2.78 -10.28 12.67
C ASP A 173 3.48 -10.91 11.44
N TYR A 174 4.08 -10.07 10.60
CA TYR A 174 4.84 -10.48 9.42
C TYR A 174 6.38 -10.48 9.61
N GLU A 175 6.87 -10.25 10.82
CA GLU A 175 8.26 -10.46 11.22
C GLU A 175 8.51 -11.84 11.86
N ASP A 176 7.53 -12.75 11.81
CA ASP A 176 7.68 -14.15 12.23
C ASP A 176 8.84 -14.82 11.46
N VAL A 177 9.81 -15.39 12.19
CA VAL A 177 10.99 -16.08 11.64
C VAL A 177 10.66 -17.28 10.73
N SER A 178 9.42 -17.79 10.80
CA SER A 178 8.92 -18.82 9.89
C SER A 178 8.45 -18.29 8.53
N LEU A 179 8.34 -16.96 8.39
CA LEU A 179 8.11 -16.29 7.12
C LEU A 179 9.45 -16.09 6.39
N PRO A 180 9.50 -16.35 5.09
CA PRO A 180 10.76 -16.39 4.36
C PRO A 180 11.19 -15.02 3.81
N PHE A 181 10.60 -13.91 4.27
CA PHE A 181 10.82 -12.55 3.78
C PHE A 181 10.97 -11.54 4.92
N THR A 182 11.35 -10.31 4.60
CA THR A 182 11.56 -9.24 5.59
C THR A 182 10.73 -8.00 5.26
N PHE A 183 10.15 -7.37 6.28
CA PHE A 183 9.38 -6.15 6.11
C PHE A 183 10.25 -5.00 5.59
N ALA A 184 9.76 -4.27 4.59
CA ALA A 184 10.45 -3.14 3.99
C ALA A 184 9.66 -1.83 3.98
N GLY A 185 8.40 -1.84 4.41
CA GLY A 185 7.56 -0.66 4.55
C GLY A 185 6.18 -0.83 3.92
N HIS A 186 5.61 0.26 3.42
CA HIS A 186 4.26 0.25 2.86
C HIS A 186 4.12 1.13 1.63
N MET A 187 3.04 0.86 0.89
CA MET A 187 2.65 1.53 -0.33
C MET A 187 1.25 2.09 -0.17
N TYR A 188 1.01 3.25 -0.76
CA TYR A 188 -0.34 3.75 -0.97
C TYR A 188 -0.64 3.79 -2.46
N ASP A 189 -1.73 3.12 -2.81
CA ASP A 189 -2.38 3.23 -4.10
C ASP A 189 -3.19 4.53 -4.06
N GLU A 190 -2.72 5.54 -4.79
CA GLU A 190 -3.36 6.86 -4.92
C GLU A 190 -3.67 7.57 -3.58
N PRO A 191 -2.64 7.95 -2.79
CA PRO A 191 -2.88 8.70 -1.57
C PRO A 191 -3.42 10.10 -1.89
N ALA A 192 -4.71 10.30 -1.66
CA ALA A 192 -5.37 11.61 -1.68
C ALA A 192 -5.69 12.08 -0.26
N LEU A 193 -5.56 13.38 0.03
CA LEU A 193 -5.95 13.93 1.33
C LEU A 193 -7.47 14.08 1.44
N ASP A 194 -8.15 14.37 0.33
CA ASP A 194 -9.59 14.67 0.25
C ASP A 194 -10.51 13.47 0.50
N GLY A 195 -9.92 12.34 0.89
CA GLY A 195 -10.59 11.04 0.89
C GLY A 195 -10.74 10.47 -0.51
N TYR A 196 -11.21 9.23 -0.56
CA TYR A 196 -11.48 8.51 -1.81
C TYR A 196 -12.96 8.15 -1.79
N PHE A 197 -13.80 9.19 -1.82
CA PHE A 197 -15.26 9.07 -1.71
C PHE A 197 -15.88 8.91 -3.10
N PHE A 198 -16.91 8.08 -3.19
CA PHE A 198 -17.62 7.80 -4.44
C PHE A 198 -19.12 7.82 -4.24
N ASN A 199 -19.83 8.19 -5.30
CA ASN A 199 -21.23 7.86 -5.51
C ASN A 199 -21.33 6.77 -6.58
N TRP A 200 -22.35 5.93 -6.47
CA TRP A 200 -22.71 5.02 -7.56
C TRP A 200 -23.72 5.71 -8.48
N ILE A 201 -23.30 6.03 -9.70
CA ILE A 201 -24.14 6.74 -10.67
C ILE A 201 -24.06 6.00 -12.01
N ASN A 202 -25.22 5.73 -12.62
CA ASN A 202 -25.31 5.11 -13.95
C ASN A 202 -24.54 3.79 -14.13
N GLY A 203 -24.32 3.03 -13.04
CA GLY A 203 -23.60 1.76 -13.10
C GLY A 203 -22.09 1.87 -12.93
N ASP A 204 -21.58 3.03 -12.51
CA ASP A 204 -20.15 3.25 -12.30
C ASP A 204 -19.85 4.03 -11.00
N ASN A 205 -18.58 3.99 -10.61
CA ASN A 205 -18.00 4.77 -9.53
C ASN A 205 -17.70 6.20 -10.00
N GLU A 206 -18.43 7.18 -9.44
CA GLU A 206 -18.16 8.60 -9.68
C GLU A 206 -17.55 9.25 -8.44
N VAL A 207 -16.42 9.93 -8.61
CA VAL A 207 -15.74 10.64 -7.51
C VAL A 207 -16.67 11.69 -6.91
N THR A 208 -16.70 11.77 -5.58
CA THR A 208 -17.46 12.78 -4.83
C THR A 208 -16.64 13.29 -3.64
N TYR A 209 -17.18 14.25 -2.91
CA TYR A 209 -16.57 14.82 -1.71
C TYR A 209 -17.56 14.81 -0.56
N LEU A 210 -17.07 14.80 0.69
CA LEU A 210 -17.94 14.88 1.88
C LEU A 210 -18.90 16.06 1.83
N SER A 211 -18.45 17.19 1.29
CA SER A 211 -19.25 18.41 1.15
C SER A 211 -20.53 18.22 0.34
N ASN A 212 -20.57 17.23 -0.56
CA ASN A 212 -21.78 16.92 -1.32
C ASN A 212 -22.87 16.28 -0.45
N TRP A 213 -22.52 15.66 0.68
CA TRP A 213 -23.46 15.08 1.63
C TRP A 213 -23.67 15.97 2.86
N THR A 214 -22.62 16.54 3.42
CA THR A 214 -22.66 17.24 4.72
C THR A 214 -22.67 18.77 4.58
N GLY A 215 -22.44 19.30 3.37
CA GLY A 215 -22.32 20.74 3.10
C GLY A 215 -20.95 21.33 3.46
N THR A 216 -20.01 20.54 3.99
CA THR A 216 -18.65 20.97 4.37
C THR A 216 -17.64 19.85 4.13
N GLU A 217 -16.34 20.16 4.14
CA GLU A 217 -15.24 19.18 4.06
C GLU A 217 -15.05 18.44 5.40
N SER A 218 -16.13 17.89 5.96
CA SER A 218 -16.12 17.20 7.25
C SER A 218 -17.23 16.16 7.31
N GLY A 219 -16.96 15.04 7.97
CA GLY A 219 -17.99 14.11 8.42
C GLY A 219 -18.90 14.75 9.47
N LEU A 220 -20.04 14.11 9.72
CA LEU A 220 -20.98 14.56 10.75
C LEU A 220 -20.57 14.06 12.14
N LEU A 221 -20.65 14.95 13.13
CA LEU A 221 -20.54 14.58 14.55
C LEU A 221 -21.76 13.79 15.01
N HIS A 222 -21.56 12.76 15.83
CA HIS A 222 -22.63 11.95 16.41
C HIS A 222 -22.23 11.35 17.78
N GLY A 223 -23.21 11.07 18.63
CA GLY A 223 -22.97 10.40 19.92
C GLY A 223 -21.89 11.11 20.76
N THR A 224 -20.81 10.37 21.07
CA THR A 224 -19.67 10.86 21.87
C THR A 224 -18.41 11.11 21.03
N ILE A 225 -18.47 11.08 19.69
CA ILE A 225 -17.29 11.31 18.86
C ILE A 225 -16.87 12.79 18.91
N THR A 226 -15.57 13.03 18.82
CA THR A 226 -14.97 14.36 18.75
C THR A 226 -14.11 14.44 17.50
N HIS A 227 -14.23 15.54 16.75
CA HIS A 227 -13.33 15.85 15.65
C HIS A 227 -12.27 16.84 16.14
N GLU A 228 -11.05 16.35 16.37
CA GLU A 228 -9.88 17.19 16.66
C GLU A 228 -9.37 17.92 15.40
N TYR A 229 -9.74 17.42 14.22
CA TYR A 229 -9.40 18.01 12.93
C TYR A 229 -10.65 18.60 12.27
N ALA A 230 -10.56 19.88 11.90
CA ALA A 230 -11.68 20.64 11.35
C ALA A 230 -12.16 20.13 9.98
N THR A 231 -11.26 19.50 9.23
CA THR A 231 -11.51 18.97 7.90
C THR A 231 -11.03 17.52 7.80
N TYR A 232 -11.63 16.73 6.91
CA TYR A 232 -11.18 15.36 6.67
C TYR A 232 -9.75 15.33 6.13
N GLN A 233 -9.40 16.30 5.28
CA GLN A 233 -8.04 16.47 4.76
C GLN A 233 -7.02 16.66 5.87
N ASP A 234 -7.31 17.52 6.86
CA ASP A 234 -6.43 17.75 8.00
C ASP A 234 -6.24 16.47 8.82
N GLY A 235 -7.33 15.75 9.08
CA GLY A 235 -7.31 14.46 9.77
C GLY A 235 -6.48 13.41 9.03
N LYS A 236 -6.68 13.27 7.72
CA LYS A 236 -5.92 12.33 6.89
C LYS A 236 -4.45 12.70 6.78
N ALA A 237 -4.12 14.00 6.73
CA ALA A 237 -2.75 14.47 6.79
C ALA A 237 -2.09 14.15 8.14
N ALA A 238 -2.83 14.28 9.24
CA ALA A 238 -2.35 13.90 10.57
C ALA A 238 -2.12 12.39 10.69
N PHE A 239 -3.06 11.58 10.22
CA PHE A 239 -2.90 10.12 10.10
C PHE A 239 -1.59 9.76 9.39
N PHE A 240 -1.37 10.31 8.20
CA PHE A 240 -0.17 10.01 7.42
C PHE A 240 1.12 10.45 8.12
N LYS A 241 1.14 11.62 8.76
CA LYS A 241 2.30 12.08 9.53
C LYS A 241 2.59 11.16 10.71
N GLN A 242 1.56 10.77 11.45
CA GLN A 242 1.70 9.91 12.62
C GLN A 242 2.12 8.49 12.23
N LEU A 243 1.51 7.91 11.19
CA LEU A 243 1.92 6.62 10.65
C LEU A 243 3.38 6.65 10.21
N LYS A 244 3.81 7.70 9.49
CA LYS A 244 5.22 7.85 9.08
C LYS A 244 6.16 7.83 10.27
N ALA A 245 5.87 8.65 11.28
CA ALA A 245 6.73 8.81 12.44
C ALA A 245 6.80 7.51 13.24
N ARG A 246 5.65 6.88 13.50
CA ARG A 246 5.55 5.63 14.25
C ARG A 246 6.20 4.46 13.51
N MET A 247 6.01 4.36 12.20
CA MET A 247 6.62 3.33 11.35
C MET A 247 8.14 3.45 11.34
N LEU A 248 8.70 4.67 11.26
CA LEU A 248 10.15 4.87 11.30
C LEU A 248 10.75 4.66 12.70
N ALA A 249 9.97 4.87 13.76
CA ALA A 249 10.40 4.57 15.11
C ALA A 249 10.56 3.05 15.34
N GLU A 250 9.65 2.26 14.80
CA GLU A 250 9.66 0.79 14.94
C GLU A 250 10.55 0.11 13.90
N PHE A 251 10.47 0.59 12.65
CA PHE A 251 11.16 0.05 11.49
C PHE A 251 12.00 1.15 10.81
N PRO A 252 13.23 1.44 11.32
CA PRO A 252 14.02 2.59 10.86
C PRO A 252 14.36 2.61 9.36
N ASN A 253 14.30 1.45 8.71
CA ASN A 253 14.59 1.30 7.29
C ASN A 253 13.34 1.24 6.40
N ALA A 254 12.13 1.28 6.99
CA ALA A 254 10.89 1.21 6.25
C ALA A 254 10.78 2.34 5.22
N LYS A 255 10.33 2.01 4.02
CA LYS A 255 10.10 2.95 2.93
C LYS A 255 8.61 3.16 2.74
N TRP A 256 8.27 4.40 2.40
CA TRP A 256 6.96 4.78 1.95
C TRP A 256 7.00 4.93 0.43
N ILE A 257 6.27 4.09 -0.27
CA ILE A 257 6.12 4.15 -1.71
C ILE A 257 4.73 4.69 -2.05
N VAL A 258 4.66 5.54 -3.05
CA VAL A 258 3.40 6.07 -3.57
C VAL A 258 3.27 5.56 -4.99
N GLU A 259 2.22 4.79 -5.26
CA GLU A 259 1.89 4.36 -6.60
C GLU A 259 1.15 5.50 -7.31
N PRO A 260 1.66 5.98 -8.45
CA PRO A 260 0.97 6.98 -9.26
C PRO A 260 -0.15 6.33 -10.10
N TYR A 261 -1.35 6.92 -10.04
CA TYR A 261 -2.58 6.51 -10.74
C TYR A 261 -2.42 6.27 -12.25
N ASP A 262 -1.55 7.05 -12.92
CA ASP A 262 -1.55 7.17 -14.38
C ASP A 262 -0.21 6.86 -15.07
N VAL A 263 0.74 6.16 -14.43
CA VAL A 263 1.98 5.80 -15.15
C VAL A 263 1.74 4.72 -16.22
N CYS A 264 0.60 4.01 -16.14
CA CYS A 264 0.24 2.92 -17.08
C CYS A 264 -0.88 3.29 -18.07
N THR A 265 -1.53 4.45 -17.93
CA THR A 265 -2.61 4.97 -18.79
C THR A 265 -2.08 6.17 -19.60
N GLY A 266 -0.97 5.95 -20.29
CA GLY A 266 -0.57 6.81 -21.39
C GLY A 266 -1.48 6.55 -22.57
N ASP A 267 -2.67 7.15 -22.58
CA ASP A 267 -3.50 7.21 -23.78
C ASP A 267 -2.78 8.09 -24.82
N GLY A 268 -2.25 7.41 -25.85
CA GLY A 268 -1.86 7.99 -27.13
C GLY A 268 -3.01 7.97 -28.13
#